data_AF-D3F4I3-F1
#
_entry.id   AF-D3F4I3-F1
#
_cell.length_a   1.000
_cell.length_b   1.000
_cell.length_c   1.000
_cell.angle_alpha   90.00
_cell.angle_beta   90.00
_cell.angle_gamma   90.00
#
_symmetry.space_group_name_H-M   'P 1'
#
loop_
_entity.id
_entity.type
_entity.pdbx_description
1 polymer ?
#
loop_
_entity_poly.entity_id
_entity_poly.type
_entity_poly.pdbx_seq_one_letter_code
_entity_poly.pdbx_strand_id
1 'polypeptide(L)'
;MVESARRSARTRVLLGAVGNMVMNRRDVRLTSCKGSPGGWTAGGRATGAGDRPCAHEVTVYFTDSRATVLGTGRTAASTAIHGADELRCVLVGVA
;
A
#
# COMPACT_ATOMS: atom_id res chain seq x y z
N MET A 1 -5.81 10.03 -26.61
CA MET A 1 -6.85 9.01 -26.32
C MET A 1 -6.20 8.00 -25.37
N VAL A 2 -6.24 8.26 -24.06
CA VAL A 2 -5.53 7.40 -23.09
C VAL A 2 -6.53 6.37 -22.60
N GLU A 3 -6.38 5.16 -23.13
CA GLU A 3 -7.21 4.02 -22.83
C GLU A 3 -7.21 3.74 -21.32
N SER A 4 -8.41 3.61 -20.75
CA SER A 4 -8.66 3.22 -19.36
C SER A 4 -8.12 1.82 -19.09
N ALA A 5 -6.79 1.69 -18.98
CA ALA A 5 -6.14 0.49 -18.51
C ALA A 5 -6.53 0.30 -17.04
N ARG A 6 -7.49 -0.61 -16.79
CA ARG A 6 -7.77 -1.13 -15.45
C ARG A 6 -6.53 -1.90 -14.96
N ARG A 7 -5.53 -1.19 -14.44
CA ARG A 7 -4.34 -1.76 -13.79
C ARG A 7 -4.66 -1.97 -12.32
N SER A 8 -4.71 -3.24 -11.91
CA SER A 8 -5.04 -3.66 -10.54
C SER A 8 -3.79 -3.52 -9.67
N ALA A 9 -3.85 -2.74 -8.60
CA ALA A 9 -2.81 -2.75 -7.56
C ALA A 9 -3.06 -3.95 -6.65
N ARG A 10 -2.08 -4.86 -6.55
CA ARG A 10 -2.11 -5.94 -5.57
C ARG A 10 -1.20 -5.59 -4.39
N THR A 11 -1.82 -5.39 -3.24
CA THR A 11 -1.11 -5.09 -1.99
C THR A 11 -0.48 -6.36 -1.44
N ARG A 12 0.83 -6.37 -1.23
CA ARG A 12 1.50 -7.36 -0.40
C ARG A 12 2.25 -6.63 0.71
N VAL A 13 1.61 -6.52 1.86
CA VAL A 13 2.22 -5.96 3.07
C VAL A 13 3.36 -6.89 3.49
N LEU A 14 4.60 -6.42 3.32
CA LEU A 14 5.81 -7.04 3.84
C LEU A 14 6.28 -6.18 5.01
N LEU A 15 5.95 -6.64 6.22
CA LEU A 15 6.40 -6.02 7.46
C LEU A 15 7.85 -6.47 7.71
N GLY A 16 8.81 -5.55 7.69
CA GLY A 16 10.19 -5.81 8.12
C GLY A 16 10.28 -5.90 9.65
N ALA A 17 11.03 -6.90 10.15
CA ALA A 17 11.37 -7.24 11.55
C ALA A 17 10.21 -7.37 12.57
N VAL A 18 9.02 -6.89 12.26
CA VAL A 18 7.75 -7.19 12.93
C VAL A 18 7.28 -8.51 12.36
N GLY A 19 7.07 -9.53 13.22
CA GLY A 19 6.61 -10.84 12.78
C GLY A 19 5.51 -10.69 11.74
N ASN A 20 5.66 -11.33 10.58
CA ASN A 20 4.69 -11.32 9.48
C ASN A 20 3.41 -12.05 9.91
N MET A 21 2.70 -11.47 10.87
CA MET A 21 1.45 -11.94 11.41
C MET A 21 0.39 -11.60 10.39
N VAL A 22 -0.17 -12.62 9.75
CA VAL A 22 -1.20 -12.48 8.72
C VAL A 22 -2.39 -11.65 9.22
N MET A 23 -2.66 -11.70 10.53
CA MET A 23 -3.71 -10.93 11.18
C MET A 23 -3.51 -9.41 11.04
N ASN A 24 -2.27 -8.92 11.16
CA ASN A 24 -1.95 -7.49 11.06
C ASN A 24 -2.05 -6.96 9.61
N ARG A 25 -2.25 -7.84 8.62
CA ARG A 25 -2.52 -7.42 7.24
C ARG A 25 -3.93 -6.85 7.10
N ARG A 26 -4.86 -7.23 7.98
CA ARG A 26 -6.25 -6.74 7.97
C ARG A 26 -6.35 -5.28 8.37
N ASP A 27 -5.34 -4.80 9.11
CA ASP A 27 -5.23 -3.42 9.55
C ASP A 27 -4.98 -2.47 8.37
N VAL A 28 -4.42 -2.96 7.26
CA VAL A 28 -4.06 -2.13 6.12
C VAL A 28 -5.05 -2.32 4.98
N ARG A 29 -5.71 -1.24 4.57
CA ARG A 29 -6.61 -1.21 3.41
C ARG A 29 -6.16 -0.15 2.42
N LEU A 30 -5.80 -0.55 1.21
CA LEU A 30 -5.65 0.39 0.10
C LEU A 30 -7.04 0.75 -0.45
N THR A 31 -7.28 2.05 -0.62
CA THR A 31 -8.56 2.61 -1.08
C THR A 31 -8.44 3.24 -2.46
N SER A 32 -7.24 3.60 -2.89
CA SER A 32 -7.01 4.19 -4.20
C SER A 32 -5.70 3.71 -4.81
N CYS A 33 -5.72 3.56 -6.13
CA CYS A 33 -4.53 3.47 -6.97
C CYS A 33 -4.83 4.25 -8.25
N LYS A 34 -4.02 5.26 -8.55
CA LYS A 34 -4.22 6.11 -9.72
C LYS A 34 -2.89 6.51 -10.35
N GLY A 35 -2.93 6.76 -11.66
CA GLY A 35 -1.83 7.42 -12.34
C GLY A 35 -1.65 8.85 -11.79
N SER A 36 -0.40 9.28 -11.69
CA SER A 36 -0.01 10.64 -11.34
C SER A 36 1.04 11.13 -12.35
N PRO A 37 1.26 12.45 -12.50
CA PRO A 37 2.35 12.94 -13.34
C PRO A 37 3.68 12.29 -12.93
N GLY A 38 4.31 11.56 -13.84
CA GLY A 38 5.58 10.87 -13.59
C GLY A 38 5.49 9.51 -12.89
N GLY A 39 4.30 8.91 -12.72
CA GLY A 39 4.19 7.55 -12.21
C GLY A 39 2.83 7.16 -11.63
N TRP A 40 2.84 6.44 -10.52
CA TRP A 40 1.63 5.92 -9.87
C TRP A 40 1.59 6.27 -8.39
N THR A 41 0.39 6.53 -7.89
CA THR A 41 0.15 6.76 -6.46
C THR A 41 -0.90 5.77 -5.98
N ALA A 42 -0.60 5.12 -4.85
CA ALA A 42 -1.56 4.32 -4.09
C ALA A 42 -1.84 5.00 -2.75
N GLY A 43 -3.11 5.07 -2.38
CA GLY A 43 -3.57 5.60 -1.11
C GLY A 43 -4.34 4.56 -0.32
N GLY A 44 -4.33 4.66 0.99
CA GLY A 44 -5.01 3.73 1.87
C GLY A 44 -5.09 4.22 3.30
N ARG A 45 -5.46 3.32 4.20
CA ARG A 45 -5.53 3.54 5.64
C ARG A 45 -5.00 2.33 6.38
N ALA A 46 -4.23 2.57 7.43
CA ALA A 46 -3.91 1.59 8.46
C ALA A 46 -4.84 1.81 9.66
N THR A 47 -5.42 0.77 10.23
CA THR A 47 -6.31 0.83 11.40
C THR A 47 -5.88 -0.20 12.42
N GLY A 48 -5.52 0.24 13.63
CA GLY A 48 -5.17 -0.66 14.73
C GLY A 48 -6.42 -0.97 15.55
N ALA A 49 -6.88 -2.21 15.55
CA ALA A 49 -7.99 -2.66 16.40
C ALA A 49 -7.52 -3.27 17.73
N GLY A 50 -6.21 -3.28 17.97
CA GLY A 50 -5.60 -3.87 19.16
C GLY A 50 -5.37 -2.87 20.29
N ASP A 51 -5.10 -3.41 21.47
CA ASP A 51 -4.80 -2.64 22.68
C ASP A 51 -3.33 -2.20 22.79
N ARG A 52 -2.57 -2.31 21.69
CA ARG A 52 -1.17 -1.86 21.61
C ARG A 52 -0.94 -1.11 20.30
N PRO A 53 -0.04 -0.10 20.31
CA PRO A 53 0.39 0.53 19.07
C PRO A 53 1.05 -0.49 18.15
N CYS A 54 0.77 -0.39 16.85
CA CYS A 54 1.35 -1.26 15.83
C CYS A 54 2.08 -0.42 14.78
N ALA A 55 3.32 -0.78 14.49
CA ALA A 55 4.07 -0.23 13.36
C ALA A 55 3.91 -1.15 12.14
N HIS A 56 3.64 -0.53 10.99
CA HIS A 56 3.45 -1.22 9.72
C HIS A 56 4.43 -0.70 8.68
N GLU A 57 5.20 -1.60 8.07
CA GLU A 57 5.86 -1.35 6.79
C GLU A 57 5.00 -1.90 5.66
N VAL A 58 4.55 -1.02 4.78
CA VAL A 58 3.67 -1.36 3.67
C VAL A 58 4.45 -1.25 2.37
N THR A 59 4.60 -2.37 1.67
CA THR A 59 5.10 -2.40 0.30
C THR A 59 3.92 -2.60 -0.66
N VAL A 60 3.80 -1.71 -1.64
CA VAL A 60 2.79 -1.77 -2.70
C VAL A 60 3.50 -2.07 -4.00
N TYR A 61 3.06 -3.15 -4.66
CA TYR A 61 3.54 -3.53 -5.99
C TYR A 61 2.56 -3.00 -7.03
N PHE A 62 3.07 -2.16 -7.93
CA PHE A 62 2.28 -1.67 -9.05
C PHE A 62 2.45 -2.65 -10.20
N THR A 63 1.34 -3.20 -10.70
CA THR A 63 1.37 -4.19 -11.79
C THR A 63 0.59 -3.74 -13.01
N ASP A 64 0.96 -4.22 -14.19
CA ASP A 64 0.14 -4.09 -15.38
C ASP A 64 -1.06 -5.07 -15.37
N SER A 65 -1.85 -5.07 -16.44
CA SER A 65 -2.99 -5.99 -16.61
C SER A 65 -2.57 -7.46 -16.80
N ARG A 66 -1.29 -7.74 -17.03
CA ARG A 66 -0.69 -9.07 -17.15
C ARG A 66 0.01 -9.52 -15.87
N ALA A 67 -0.18 -8.79 -14.75
CA ALA A 67 0.46 -9.02 -13.47
C ALA A 67 2.00 -8.88 -13.46
N THR A 68 2.56 -8.17 -14.44
CA THR A 68 3.98 -7.80 -14.44
C THR A 68 4.22 -6.69 -13.42
N VAL A 69 5.18 -6.87 -12.52
CA VAL A 69 5.57 -5.81 -11.57
C VAL A 69 6.30 -4.71 -12.34
N LEU A 70 5.72 -3.52 -12.33
CA LEU A 70 6.25 -2.30 -12.93
C LEU A 70 7.16 -1.55 -11.96
N GLY A 71 6.90 -1.68 -10.66
CA GLY A 71 7.69 -1.07 -9.61
C GLY A 71 7.06 -1.24 -8.24
N THR A 72 7.72 -0.70 -7.23
CA THR A 72 7.28 -0.79 -5.84
C THR A 72 7.27 0.58 -5.17
N GLY A 73 6.20 0.89 -4.44
CA GLY A 73 6.18 1.98 -3.47
C GLY A 73 6.27 1.40 -2.06
N ARG A 74 7.01 2.07 -1.16
CA ARG A 74 7.07 1.72 0.26
C ARG A 74 6.59 2.88 1.10
N THR A 75 5.89 2.58 2.19
CA THR A 75 5.52 3.56 3.19
C THR A 75 5.51 2.91 4.57
N ALA A 76 5.67 3.72 5.60
CA ALA A 76 5.52 3.31 6.98
C ALA A 76 4.29 3.98 7.57
N ALA A 77 3.55 3.27 8.40
CA ALA A 77 2.45 3.82 9.18
C ALA A 77 2.48 3.27 10.60
N SER A 78 2.00 4.08 11.53
CA SER A 78 1.89 3.68 12.92
C SER A 78 0.44 3.87 13.36
N THR A 79 -0.19 2.79 13.80
CA THR A 79 -1.52 2.86 14.39
C THR A 79 -1.38 2.98 15.90
N ALA A 80 -2.04 4.00 16.47
CA ALA A 80 -2.25 4.07 17.91
C ALA A 80 -3.28 3.00 18.34
N ILE A 81 -3.42 2.78 19.65
CA ILE A 81 -4.46 1.93 20.23
C ILE A 81 -5.83 2.44 19.76
N HIS A 82 -6.62 1.57 19.11
CA HIS A 82 -7.92 1.93 18.49
C HIS A 82 -7.83 3.13 17.52
N GLY A 83 -6.65 3.36 16.94
CA GLY A 83 -6.34 4.50 16.08
C GLY A 83 -6.26 4.15 14.61
N ALA A 84 -6.14 5.17 13.77
CA ALA A 84 -5.95 5.00 12.34
C ALA A 84 -4.99 6.03 11.77
N ASP A 85 -4.28 5.63 10.71
CA ASP A 85 -3.25 6.40 10.05
C ASP A 85 -3.42 6.33 8.53
N GLU A 86 -3.11 7.41 7.83
CA GLU A 86 -3.26 7.48 6.36
C GLU A 86 -2.02 6.92 5.66
N LEU A 87 -2.24 6.10 4.64
CA LEU A 87 -1.16 5.53 3.84
C LEU A 87 -1.07 6.25 2.51
N ARG A 88 0.15 6.68 2.17
CA ARG A 88 0.49 7.17 0.84
C ARG A 88 1.76 6.50 0.33
N CYS A 89 1.61 5.74 -0.74
CA CYS A 89 2.72 5.14 -1.48
C CYS A 89 2.81 5.80 -2.86
N VAL A 90 4.00 6.25 -3.24
CA VAL A 90 4.25 6.82 -4.55
C VAL A 90 5.33 6.00 -5.25
N LEU A 91 5.05 5.60 -6.48
CA LEU A 91 6.03 5.08 -7.42
C LEU A 91 6.31 6.18 -8.44
N VAL A 92 7.53 6.69 -8.44
CA VAL A 92 8.02 7.69 -9.39
C VAL A 92 8.88 7.00 -10.44
N GLY A 93 8.72 7.37 -11.71
CA GLY A 93 9.67 7.02 -12.77
C GLY A 93 9.35 5.77 -13.59
N VAL A 94 8.10 5.29 -13.62
CA VAL A 94 7.71 4.18 -14.51
C VAL A 94 6.76 4.72 -15.57
N ALA A 95 7.35 5.06 -16.73
CA ALA A 95 6.69 5.50 -17.94
C ALA A 95 6.10 4.32 -18.72
#